data_AF-A0A9E4PEZ9-F1
#
_entry.id   AF-A0A9E4PEZ9-F1
#
_cell.length_a   1.000
_cell.length_b   1.000
_cell.length_c   1.000
_cell.angle_alpha   90.00
_cell.angle_beta   90.00
_cell.angle_gamma   90.00
#
_symmetry.space_group_name_H-M   'P 1'
#
loop_
_entity.id
_entity.type
_entity.pdbx_description
1 polymer ?
#
loop_
_entity_poly.entity_id
_entity_poly.type
_entity_poly.pdbx_seq_one_letter_code
_entity_poly.pdbx_strand_id
1 'polypeptide(L)'
;MDLTCPACAAPGLITDGQGHFHCDYCGTHLVTDRTECPACGELNDQGADICSNCSEPLSIVASVIDRQGTTGRPLWIRRLRSQVADLKESEARASADRFEHLMDIDRRRQSAEAEAMAGQRLKDRNILFYGVAAALVIVFIIILLAAIL
;
A
#
# COMPACT_ATOMS: atom_id res chain seq x y z
N MET A 1 4.61 -37.24 -40.84
CA MET A 1 3.75 -36.95 -39.67
C MET A 1 2.70 -35.97 -40.15
N ASP A 2 1.44 -36.39 -40.18
CA ASP A 2 0.33 -35.47 -40.49
C ASP A 2 0.05 -34.63 -39.24
N LEU A 3 0.32 -33.32 -39.32
CA LEU A 3 -0.02 -32.38 -38.26
C LEU A 3 -1.54 -32.17 -38.27
N THR A 4 -2.19 -32.50 -37.16
CA THR A 4 -3.63 -32.29 -36.96
C THR A 4 -3.89 -30.93 -36.33
N CYS A 5 -4.97 -30.28 -36.73
CA CYS A 5 -5.35 -28.98 -36.17
C CYS A 5 -5.84 -29.12 -34.71
N PRO A 6 -5.28 -28.41 -33.73
CA PRO A 6 -5.73 -28.49 -32.33
C PRO A 6 -7.13 -27.89 -32.09
N ALA A 7 -7.62 -27.04 -33.00
CA ALA A 7 -8.93 -26.41 -32.87
C ALA A 7 -10.09 -27.29 -33.39
N CYS A 8 -9.87 -28.06 -34.46
CA CYS A 8 -10.95 -28.82 -35.14
C CYS A 8 -10.62 -30.30 -35.38
N ALA A 9 -9.43 -30.77 -34.99
CA ALA A 9 -8.92 -32.12 -35.21
C ALA A 9 -8.83 -32.59 -36.68
N ALA A 10 -9.03 -31.70 -37.65
CA ALA A 10 -8.90 -32.05 -39.06
C ALA A 10 -7.44 -32.41 -39.42
N PRO A 11 -7.23 -33.41 -40.29
CA PRO A 11 -5.92 -33.72 -40.84
C PRO A 11 -5.54 -32.65 -41.88
N GLY A 12 -4.30 -32.15 -41.84
CA GLY A 12 -3.79 -31.21 -42.85
C GLY A 12 -3.62 -29.79 -42.34
N LEU A 13 -2.83 -29.63 -41.28
CA LEU A 13 -2.31 -28.32 -40.91
C LEU A 13 -1.18 -27.94 -41.90
N ILE A 14 -1.36 -26.86 -42.66
CA ILE A 14 -0.44 -26.41 -43.71
C ILE A 14 0.46 -25.30 -43.14
N THR A 15 1.75 -25.32 -43.48
CA THR A 15 2.72 -24.28 -43.09
C THR A 15 2.91 -23.27 -44.22
N ASP A 16 2.98 -21.98 -43.89
CA ASP A 16 3.25 -20.91 -44.85
C ASP A 16 4.76 -20.64 -45.06
N GLY A 17 5.63 -21.45 -44.46
CA GLY A 17 7.08 -21.29 -44.53
C GLY A 17 7.65 -20.14 -43.69
N GLN A 18 6.80 -19.30 -43.09
CA GLN A 18 7.17 -18.22 -42.16
C GLN A 18 6.93 -18.61 -40.69
N GLY A 19 6.51 -19.86 -40.45
CA GLY A 19 6.21 -20.36 -39.11
C GLY A 19 4.77 -20.13 -38.68
N HIS A 20 3.89 -19.71 -39.60
CA HIS A 20 2.46 -19.73 -39.36
C HIS A 20 1.85 -20.99 -39.93
N PHE A 21 0.92 -21.55 -39.17
CA PHE A 21 0.14 -22.69 -39.59
C PHE A 21 -1.28 -22.25 -39.89
N HIS A 22 -1.79 -22.66 -41.06
CA HIS A 22 -3.16 -22.43 -41.48
C HIS A 22 -3.90 -23.77 -41.61
N CYS A 23 -5.15 -23.81 -41.18
CA CYS A 23 -6.03 -24.94 -41.40
C CYS A 23 -7.13 -24.60 -42.42
N ASP A 24 -7.10 -25.25 -43.59
CA ASP A 24 -8.10 -25.04 -44.65
C ASP A 24 -9.53 -25.45 -44.24
N TYR A 25 -9.68 -26.28 -43.21
CA TYR A 25 -10.98 -26.79 -42.78
C TYR A 25 -11.72 -25.81 -41.85
N CYS A 26 -11.03 -25.22 -40.87
CA CYS A 26 -11.65 -24.32 -39.89
C CYS A 26 -11.19 -22.87 -40.00
N GLY A 27 -10.21 -22.57 -40.86
CA GLY A 27 -9.64 -21.24 -41.03
C GLY A 27 -8.80 -20.75 -39.84
N THR A 28 -8.40 -21.64 -38.93
CA THR A 28 -7.54 -21.25 -37.79
C THR A 28 -6.12 -20.94 -38.27
N HIS A 29 -5.62 -19.79 -37.85
CA HIS A 29 -4.22 -19.39 -38.02
C HIS A 29 -3.49 -19.54 -36.67
N LEU A 30 -2.45 -20.36 -36.61
CA LEU A 30 -1.56 -20.48 -35.46
C LEU A 30 -0.25 -19.78 -35.83
N VAL A 31 0.12 -18.76 -35.09
CA VAL A 31 1.38 -18.06 -35.27
C VAL A 31 2.37 -18.66 -34.27
N THR A 32 3.47 -19.23 -34.76
CA THR A 32 4.56 -19.70 -33.88
C THR A 32 5.51 -18.54 -33.62
N ASP A 33 5.02 -17.52 -32.94
CA ASP A 33 5.86 -16.40 -32.54
C ASP A 33 6.84 -16.86 -31.46
N ARG A 34 8.03 -16.27 -31.43
CA ARG A 34 9.04 -16.52 -30.38
C ARG A 34 8.97 -15.41 -29.33
N THR A 35 9.17 -15.78 -28.07
CA THR A 35 9.24 -14.84 -26.94
C THR A 35 10.67 -14.74 -26.42
N GLU A 36 11.17 -13.51 -26.30
CA GLU A 36 12.50 -13.25 -25.74
C GLU A 36 12.47 -13.28 -24.21
N CYS A 37 13.45 -13.94 -23.60
CA CYS A 37 13.58 -13.99 -22.15
C CYS A 37 14.03 -12.63 -21.58
N PRO A 38 13.29 -12.02 -20.63
CA PRO A 38 13.64 -10.71 -20.08
C PRO A 38 14.90 -10.70 -19.20
N ALA A 39 15.39 -11.89 -18.78
CA ALA A 39 16.57 -12.01 -17.93
C ALA A 39 17.87 -12.26 -18.72
N CYS A 40 17.82 -13.07 -19.78
CA CYS A 40 19.03 -13.49 -20.52
C CYS A 40 18.99 -13.22 -22.04
N GLY A 41 17.84 -12.81 -22.61
CA GLY A 41 17.69 -12.53 -24.04
C GLY A 41 17.48 -13.77 -24.93
N GLU A 42 17.35 -14.97 -24.35
CA GLU A 42 17.13 -16.20 -25.14
C GLU A 42 15.74 -16.21 -25.80
N LEU A 43 15.66 -16.61 -27.07
CA LEU A 43 14.39 -16.79 -27.77
C LEU A 43 13.78 -18.16 -27.42
N ASN A 44 12.61 -18.14 -26.82
CA ASN A 44 11.84 -19.33 -26.43
C ASN A 44 10.53 -19.41 -27.24
N ASP A 45 9.92 -20.58 -27.29
CA ASP A 45 8.64 -20.77 -28.00
C ASP A 45 7.50 -20.00 -27.30
N GLN A 46 6.55 -19.43 -28.06
CA GLN A 46 5.32 -18.91 -27.46
C GLN A 46 4.56 -20.03 -26.75
N GLY A 47 4.42 -19.90 -25.43
CA GLY A 47 3.80 -20.91 -24.56
C GLY A 47 4.79 -21.63 -23.63
N ALA A 48 6.10 -21.39 -23.76
CA ALA A 48 7.05 -21.82 -22.75
C ALA A 48 6.84 -21.02 -21.44
N ASP A 49 6.64 -21.73 -20.32
CA ASP A 49 6.50 -21.08 -19.01
C ASP A 49 7.85 -20.65 -18.43
N ILE A 50 8.93 -21.35 -18.80
CA ILE A 50 10.27 -21.21 -18.24
C ILE A 50 11.29 -21.12 -19.37
N CYS A 51 12.30 -20.25 -19.19
CA CYS A 51 13.41 -20.12 -20.12
C CYS A 51 14.27 -21.39 -20.18
N SER A 52 14.51 -21.89 -21.37
CA SER A 52 15.37 -23.06 -21.63
C SER A 52 16.85 -22.84 -21.23
N ASN A 53 17.33 -21.60 -21.23
CA ASN A 53 18.72 -21.25 -20.93
C ASN A 53 18.94 -20.90 -19.45
N CYS A 54 18.17 -19.95 -18.92
CA CYS A 54 18.42 -19.40 -17.58
C CYS A 54 17.41 -19.84 -16.52
N SER A 55 16.41 -20.66 -16.86
CA SER A 55 15.32 -21.09 -15.98
C SER A 55 14.45 -19.99 -15.38
N GLU A 56 14.53 -18.75 -15.87
CA GLU A 56 13.66 -17.66 -15.42
C GLU A 56 12.24 -17.82 -16.03
N PRO A 57 11.17 -17.51 -15.28
CA PRO A 57 9.80 -17.50 -15.81
C PRO A 57 9.63 -16.50 -16.97
N LEU A 58 8.98 -16.93 -18.05
CA LEU A 58 8.80 -16.12 -19.28
C LEU A 58 7.54 -15.25 -19.27
N SER A 59 6.60 -15.52 -18.36
CA SER A 59 5.35 -14.75 -18.23
C SER A 59 5.12 -14.27 -16.79
N ILE A 60 4.34 -13.21 -16.62
CA ILE A 60 3.93 -12.73 -15.29
C ILE A 60 3.17 -13.84 -14.54
N VAL A 61 2.32 -14.60 -15.24
CA VAL A 61 1.58 -15.72 -14.65
C VAL A 61 2.54 -16.80 -14.15
N ALA A 62 3.51 -17.21 -14.96
CA ALA A 62 4.54 -18.16 -14.57
C ALA A 62 5.37 -17.65 -13.37
N SER A 63 5.68 -16.35 -13.33
CA SER A 63 6.42 -15.74 -12.21
C SER A 63 5.63 -15.74 -10.89
N VAL A 64 4.31 -15.61 -10.95
CA VAL A 64 3.43 -15.64 -9.77
C VAL A 64 3.28 -17.06 -9.24
N ILE A 65 3.20 -18.05 -10.14
CA ILE A 65 3.15 -19.48 -9.78
C ILE A 65 4.49 -19.94 -9.20
N ASP A 66 5.61 -19.58 -9.83
CA ASP A 66 6.97 -19.90 -9.36
C ASP A 66 7.28 -19.27 -7.99
N ARG A 67 6.61 -18.16 -7.63
CA ARG A 67 6.74 -17.54 -6.30
C ARG A 67 6.38 -18.47 -5.14
N GLN A 68 5.63 -19.56 -5.40
CA GLN A 68 5.31 -20.60 -4.43
C GLN A 68 6.20 -21.84 -4.54
N GLY A 69 7.00 -21.95 -5.61
CA GLY A 69 7.93 -23.03 -5.89
C GLY A 69 9.32 -22.81 -5.30
N THR A 70 10.04 -23.91 -5.12
CA THR A 70 11.34 -24.09 -4.45
C THR A 70 12.55 -23.42 -5.13
N THR A 71 12.32 -22.43 -5.98
CA THR A 71 13.35 -21.78 -6.80
C THR A 71 13.75 -20.47 -6.12
N GLY A 72 15.03 -20.37 -5.75
CA GLY A 72 15.57 -19.25 -4.99
C GLY A 72 15.24 -17.89 -5.62
N ARG A 73 15.01 -16.87 -4.76
CA ARG A 73 14.61 -15.51 -5.15
C ARG A 73 15.35 -14.99 -6.41
N PRO A 74 14.62 -14.39 -7.38
CA PRO A 74 15.19 -13.87 -8.61
C PRO A 74 16.35 -12.88 -8.39
N LEU A 75 17.36 -12.92 -9.26
CA LEU A 75 18.56 -12.07 -9.16
C LEU A 75 18.25 -10.58 -9.30
N TRP A 76 17.22 -10.21 -10.06
CA TRP A 76 16.80 -8.80 -10.23
C TRP A 76 16.28 -8.17 -8.92
N ILE A 77 15.62 -8.95 -8.06
CA ILE A 77 15.15 -8.49 -6.73
C ILE A 77 16.33 -8.10 -5.84
N ARG A 78 17.48 -8.79 -5.94
CA ARG A 78 18.68 -8.44 -5.16
C ARG A 78 19.23 -7.07 -5.55
N ARG A 79 19.22 -6.74 -6.84
CA ARG A 79 19.69 -5.45 -7.37
C ARG A 79 18.73 -4.29 -7.04
N LEU A 80 17.43 -4.54 -6.99
CA LEU A 80 16.45 -3.52 -6.56
C LEU A 80 16.64 -3.14 -5.09
N ARG A 81 17.06 -4.09 -4.25
CA ARG A 81 17.13 -3.92 -2.79
C ARG A 81 18.17 -2.90 -2.35
N SER A 82 19.31 -2.79 -3.06
CA SER A 82 20.32 -1.78 -2.75
C SER A 82 19.79 -0.38 -3.04
N GLN A 83 19.11 -0.19 -4.17
CA GLN A 83 18.48 1.10 -4.52
C GLN A 83 17.37 1.50 -3.53
N VAL A 84 16.62 0.51 -3.01
CA VAL A 84 15.58 0.74 -1.98
C VAL A 84 16.18 1.08 -0.61
N ALA A 85 17.40 0.62 -0.30
CA ALA A 85 18.04 0.94 0.98
C ALA A 85 18.37 2.44 1.06
N ASP A 86 18.95 2.99 0.00
CA ASP A 86 19.28 4.42 -0.08
C ASP A 86 18.01 5.28 -0.03
N LEU A 87 16.94 4.85 -0.72
CA LEU A 87 15.65 5.53 -0.68
C LEU A 87 15.07 5.54 0.75
N LYS A 88 15.09 4.40 1.45
CA LYS A 88 14.62 4.29 2.84
C LYS A 88 15.37 5.21 3.78
N GLU A 89 16.68 5.37 3.59
CA GLU A 89 17.47 6.27 4.44
C GLU A 89 17.05 7.73 4.24
N SER A 90 16.85 8.16 2.98
CA SER A 90 16.37 9.51 2.69
C SER A 90 14.96 9.78 3.24
N GLU A 91 14.06 8.81 3.14
CA GLU A 91 12.69 8.92 3.68
C GLU A 91 12.66 8.90 5.20
N ALA A 92 13.53 8.12 5.85
CA ALA A 92 13.63 8.09 7.30
C ALA A 92 14.05 9.45 7.86
N ARG A 93 14.99 10.14 7.19
CA ARG A 93 15.41 11.51 7.57
C ARG A 93 14.26 12.51 7.38
N ALA A 94 13.57 12.47 6.25
CA ALA A 94 12.41 13.33 6.01
C ALA A 94 11.25 13.05 6.99
N SER A 95 11.08 11.80 7.42
CA SER A 95 10.09 11.42 8.43
C SER A 95 10.48 11.90 9.82
N ALA A 96 11.76 11.83 10.18
CA ALA A 96 12.27 12.32 11.46
C ALA A 96 12.05 13.84 11.58
N ASP A 97 12.37 14.59 10.53
CA ASP A 97 12.17 16.04 10.47
C ASP A 97 10.70 16.45 10.64
N ARG A 98 9.79 15.78 9.91
CA ARG A 98 8.33 16.01 10.07
C ARG A 98 7.84 15.68 11.48
N PHE A 99 8.36 14.61 12.07
CA PHE A 99 7.98 14.22 13.42
C PHE A 99 8.45 15.24 14.45
N GLU A 100 9.68 15.74 14.33
CA GLU A 100 10.22 16.78 15.20
C GLU A 100 9.39 18.06 15.11
N HIS A 101 9.00 18.48 13.90
CA HIS A 101 8.14 19.64 13.71
C HIS A 101 6.76 19.50 14.39
N LEU A 102 6.13 18.32 14.25
CA LEU A 102 4.85 18.04 14.90
C LEU A 102 4.97 18.07 16.43
N MET A 103 6.07 17.55 16.98
CA MET A 103 6.33 17.57 18.42
C MET A 103 6.50 19.00 18.96
N ASP A 104 7.11 19.92 18.20
CA ASP A 104 7.20 21.33 18.59
C ASP A 104 5.82 21.98 18.65
N ILE A 105 4.97 21.72 17.66
CA ILE A 105 3.58 22.22 17.64
C ILE A 105 2.82 21.71 18.87
N ASP A 106 2.96 20.43 19.20
CA ASP A 106 2.25 19.83 20.32
C ASP A 106 2.68 20.43 21.66
N ARG A 107 4.00 20.63 21.87
CA ARG A 107 4.51 21.33 23.06
C ARG A 107 3.94 22.74 23.21
N ARG A 108 3.80 23.49 22.12
CA ARG A 108 3.20 24.84 22.13
C ARG A 108 1.72 24.80 22.50
N ARG A 109 0.98 23.80 22.01
CA ARG A 109 -0.44 23.62 22.37
C ARG A 109 -0.59 23.28 23.84
N GLN A 110 0.19 22.31 24.34
CA GLN A 110 0.13 21.89 25.74
C GLN A 110 0.49 23.04 26.70
N SER A 111 1.50 23.86 26.37
CA SER A 111 1.84 25.03 27.19
C SER A 111 0.74 26.09 27.19
N ALA A 112 0.17 26.41 26.02
CA ALA A 112 -0.95 27.35 25.92
C ALA A 112 -2.20 26.87 26.70
N GLU A 113 -2.51 25.58 26.64
CA GLU A 113 -3.60 24.98 27.42
C GLU A 113 -3.34 25.06 28.93
N ALA A 114 -2.11 24.77 29.36
CA ALA A 114 -1.73 24.86 30.76
C ALA A 114 -1.86 26.29 31.30
N GLU A 115 -1.44 27.30 30.53
CA GLU A 115 -1.59 28.72 30.87
C GLU A 115 -3.06 29.14 30.94
N ALA A 116 -3.88 28.71 29.97
CA ALA A 116 -5.32 28.98 29.96
C ALA A 116 -6.03 28.38 31.18
N MET A 117 -5.71 27.13 31.52
CA MET A 117 -6.25 26.43 32.69
C MET A 117 -5.83 27.11 34.00
N ALA A 118 -4.57 27.57 34.10
CA ALA A 118 -4.11 28.34 35.26
C ALA A 118 -4.91 29.64 35.45
N GLY A 119 -5.19 30.35 34.35
CA GLY A 119 -6.02 31.55 34.38
C GLY A 119 -7.49 31.29 34.76
N GLN A 120 -8.07 30.18 34.30
CA GLN A 120 -9.46 29.80 34.63
C GLN A 120 -9.63 29.42 36.10
N ARG A 121 -8.70 28.66 36.69
CA ARG A 121 -8.75 28.24 38.10
C ARG A 121 -8.86 29.41 39.08
N LEU A 122 -8.22 30.54 38.77
CA LEU A 122 -8.30 31.74 39.60
C LEU A 122 -9.68 32.39 39.56
N LYS A 123 -10.34 32.38 38.39
CA LYS A 123 -11.69 32.93 38.22
C LYS A 123 -12.74 32.04 38.88
N ASP A 124 -12.64 30.73 38.69
CA ASP A 124 -13.60 29.76 39.24
C ASP A 124 -13.67 29.83 40.77
N ARG A 125 -12.53 29.97 41.45
CA ARG A 125 -12.51 30.06 42.92
C ARG A 125 -13.28 31.28 43.45
N ASN A 126 -13.14 32.43 42.78
CA ASN A 126 -13.85 33.64 43.19
C ASN A 126 -15.35 33.55 42.86
N ILE A 127 -15.70 33.02 41.69
CA ILE A 127 -17.11 32.83 41.29
C ILE A 127 -17.83 31.90 42.26
N LEU A 128 -17.21 30.76 42.64
CA LEU A 128 -17.79 29.83 43.61
C LEU A 128 -17.94 30.48 44.99
N PHE A 129 -16.94 31.22 45.46
CA PHE A 129 -17.00 31.89 46.77
C PHE A 129 -18.13 32.93 46.82
N TYR A 130 -18.21 33.83 45.82
CA TYR A 130 -19.26 34.84 45.76
C TYR A 130 -20.65 34.23 45.55
N GLY A 131 -20.78 33.20 44.72
CA GLY A 131 -22.04 32.50 44.49
C GLY A 131 -22.59 31.85 45.76
N VAL A 132 -21.74 31.13 46.52
CA VAL A 132 -22.13 30.49 47.78
C VAL A 132 -22.49 31.54 48.84
N ALA A 133 -21.69 32.61 48.97
CA ALA A 133 -21.97 33.68 49.93
C ALA A 133 -23.31 34.38 49.63
N ALA A 134 -23.59 34.70 48.36
CA ALA A 134 -24.86 35.31 47.96
C ALA A 134 -26.06 34.39 48.26
N ALA A 135 -25.94 33.08 47.98
CA ALA A 135 -26.99 32.12 48.29
C ALA A 135 -27.29 32.04 49.80
N LEU A 136 -26.26 32.02 50.65
CA LEU A 136 -26.43 32.03 52.10
C LEU A 136 -27.11 33.32 52.61
N VAL A 137 -26.75 34.48 52.06
CA VAL A 137 -27.39 35.75 52.41
C VAL A 137 -28.87 35.75 52.04
N ILE A 138 -29.23 35.24 50.86
CA ILE A 138 -30.64 35.13 50.43
C ILE A 138 -31.42 34.22 51.39
N VAL A 139 -30.88 33.04 51.72
CA VAL A 139 -31.50 32.12 52.68
C VAL A 139 -31.68 32.78 54.05
N PHE A 140 -30.66 33.50 54.53
CA PHE A 140 -30.73 34.22 55.80
C PHE A 140 -31.82 35.30 55.80
N ILE A 141 -31.93 36.09 54.71
CA ILE A 141 -33.00 37.10 54.56
C ILE A 141 -34.38 36.45 54.58
N ILE A 142 -34.57 35.32 53.87
CA ILE A 142 -35.84 34.59 53.86
C ILE A 142 -36.22 34.12 55.28
N ILE A 143 -35.26 33.58 56.03
CA ILE A 143 -35.48 33.15 57.42
C ILE A 143 -35.87 34.35 58.30
N LEU A 144 -35.19 35.48 58.18
CA LEU A 144 -35.53 36.69 58.94
C LEU A 144 -36.94 37.20 58.61
N LEU A 145 -37.32 37.23 57.33
CA LEU A 145 -38.66 37.65 56.92
C LEU A 145 -39.73 36.70 57.48
N ALA A 146 -39.48 35.39 57.45
CA ALA A 146 -40.39 34.40 58.02
C ALA A 146 -40.52 34.46 59.55
N ALA A 147 -39.51 34.98 60.25
CA ALA A 147 -39.55 35.17 61.70
C ALA A 147 -40.27 36.45 62.13
N ILE A 148 -40.38 37.43 61.24
CA ILE A 148 -41.06 38.72 61.48
C ILE A 148 -42.55 38.64 61.14
N LEU A 149 -42.92 37.80 60.16
CA LEU A 149 -44.30 37.53 59.75
C LEU A 149 -45.01 36.61 60.75
#